data_AF-A0A504YBA6-F1
#
_entry.id   AF-A0A504YBA6-F1
#
_cell.length_a   1.000
_cell.length_b   1.000
_cell.length_c   1.000
_cell.angle_alpha   90.00
_cell.angle_beta   90.00
_cell.angle_gamma   90.00
#
_symmetry.space_group_name_H-M   'P 1'
#
loop_
_entity.id
_entity.type
_entity.pdbx_description
1 polymer ?
#
loop_
_entity_poly.entity_id
_entity_poly.type
_entity_poly.pdbx_seq_one_letter_code
_entity_poly.pdbx_strand_id
1 'polypeptide(L)'
;MFALFTRIATHSFRSPVLPSSSAGLHTTFRMLGEPLKKKKRIDPAIEQNRIKRKTRRIEKEIKRFTRQDRQLKPISEIEGDRLLMKNLQQRTRPPIDISENEIDRRATLLKQWTRDQLRVDRAESRHINRAIAAQKRALDWLYLTSPSLYRAAIQPCATVLETLNETDSASVDLPISGLTGPYRTAPRVHGDRVDCPEEEYDPPDGEWVDSTPVFNYEFELDRQFMAEPKKKKMDVHKITDVSSASEE
;
A
#
# COMPACT_ATOMS: atom_id res chain seq x y z
N MET A 1 -15.02 39.69 50.88
CA MET A 1 -15.31 40.77 49.91
C MET A 1 -16.31 40.22 48.89
N PHE A 2 -17.51 40.79 48.88
CA PHE A 2 -18.75 40.27 48.25
C PHE A 2 -18.81 40.43 46.73
N ALA A 3 -19.52 39.49 46.07
CA ALA A 3 -20.58 39.72 45.06
C ALA A 3 -21.09 38.33 44.58
N LEU A 4 -22.15 37.75 45.15
CA LEU A 4 -23.57 37.90 44.76
C LEU A 4 -23.80 38.00 43.24
N PHE A 5 -24.16 36.88 42.62
CA PHE A 5 -25.03 36.88 41.44
C PHE A 5 -26.25 36.00 41.72
N THR A 6 -27.39 36.67 41.66
CA THR A 6 -28.72 36.20 42.01
C THR A 6 -29.31 35.32 40.90
N ARG A 7 -30.00 34.26 41.32
CA ARG A 7 -30.85 33.39 40.51
C ARG A 7 -31.92 34.22 39.79
N ILE A 8 -32.02 34.06 38.47
CA ILE A 8 -33.25 34.38 37.74
C ILE A 8 -34.08 33.10 37.67
N ALA A 9 -35.24 33.18 38.29
CA ALA A 9 -36.23 32.13 38.41
C ALA A 9 -36.83 31.78 37.04
N THR A 10 -36.79 30.50 36.68
CA THR A 10 -37.73 29.94 35.70
C THR A 10 -39.11 29.96 36.35
N HIS A 11 -39.96 30.90 35.96
CA HIS A 11 -41.38 30.86 36.32
C HIS A 11 -41.98 29.55 35.80
N SER A 12 -42.18 28.60 36.72
CA SER A 12 -43.04 27.45 36.53
C SER A 12 -44.47 27.97 36.37
N PHE A 13 -44.91 28.14 35.12
CA PHE A 13 -46.32 28.34 34.82
C PHE A 13 -47.05 27.04 35.22
N ARG A 14 -47.58 27.06 36.44
CA ARG A 14 -48.49 26.05 36.94
C ARG A 14 -49.75 26.15 36.09
N SER A 15 -49.97 25.17 35.21
CA SER A 15 -51.22 25.10 34.47
C SER A 15 -52.36 24.88 35.48
N PRO A 16 -53.46 25.63 35.43
CA PRO A 16 -54.64 25.29 36.21
C PRO A 16 -55.23 24.01 35.62
N VAL A 17 -55.20 22.94 36.39
CA VAL A 17 -55.96 21.72 36.11
C VAL A 17 -57.42 22.05 36.42
N LEU A 18 -58.22 22.28 35.38
CA LEU A 18 -59.68 22.31 35.48
C LEU A 18 -60.21 20.97 34.97
N PRO A 19 -61.05 20.25 35.75
CA PRO A 19 -61.52 18.93 35.36
C PRO A 19 -62.55 18.99 34.24
N SER A 20 -62.44 17.97 33.40
CA SER A 20 -63.30 17.53 32.31
C SER A 20 -64.77 17.97 32.35
N SER A 21 -65.24 18.64 31.30
CA SER A 21 -66.52 18.30 30.66
C SER A 21 -66.65 18.91 29.26
N SER A 22 -66.92 18.04 28.29
CA SER A 22 -67.39 18.21 26.90
C SER A 22 -67.33 19.61 26.24
N ALA A 23 -66.42 19.78 25.28
CA ALA A 23 -66.65 20.46 24.00
C ALA A 23 -65.38 20.36 23.13
N GLY A 24 -65.40 19.52 22.09
CA GLY A 24 -64.27 19.28 21.18
C GLY A 24 -63.92 20.46 20.27
N LEU A 25 -63.62 21.62 20.84
CA LEU A 25 -63.06 22.77 20.14
C LEU A 25 -61.57 22.88 20.47
N HIS A 26 -60.74 22.49 19.52
CA HIS A 26 -59.28 22.54 19.64
C HIS A 26 -58.78 23.94 19.26
N THR A 27 -58.54 24.82 20.23
CA THR A 27 -57.93 26.14 19.98
C THR A 27 -56.41 26.03 20.10
N THR A 28 -55.69 25.91 18.98
CA THR A 28 -54.22 25.93 18.99
C THR A 28 -53.70 27.35 19.21
N PHE A 29 -52.71 27.50 20.09
CA PHE A 29 -52.06 28.78 20.38
C PHE A 29 -51.39 29.38 19.12
N ARG A 30 -51.79 30.59 18.72
CA ARG A 30 -51.24 31.27 17.55
C ARG A 30 -49.88 31.90 17.90
N MET A 31 -48.80 31.28 17.45
CA MET A 31 -47.43 31.80 17.62
C MET A 31 -47.24 33.08 16.80
N LEU A 32 -47.30 34.25 17.43
CA LEU A 32 -47.03 35.56 16.84
C LEU A 32 -45.51 35.83 16.78
N GLY A 33 -44.79 35.11 15.91
CA GLY A 33 -43.37 35.39 15.66
C GLY A 33 -43.17 36.56 14.69
N GLU A 34 -42.34 37.55 15.05
CA GLU A 34 -41.89 38.60 14.12
C GLU A 34 -41.03 37.97 13.00
N PRO A 35 -41.15 38.39 11.73
CA PRO A 35 -40.33 37.87 10.64
C PRO A 35 -38.83 37.97 10.96
N LEU A 36 -38.09 36.87 10.69
CA LEU A 36 -36.70 36.72 11.11
C LEU A 36 -35.80 37.78 10.45
N LYS A 37 -35.08 38.55 11.26
CA LYS A 37 -34.16 39.59 10.77
C LYS A 37 -33.08 39.00 9.85
N LYS A 38 -32.83 39.68 8.71
CA LYS A 38 -31.81 39.28 7.74
C LYS A 38 -30.43 39.20 8.41
N LYS A 39 -29.73 38.07 8.25
CA LYS A 39 -28.38 37.90 8.79
C LYS A 39 -27.43 38.93 8.18
N LYS A 40 -26.66 39.62 9.03
CA LYS A 40 -25.68 40.61 8.61
C LYS A 40 -24.49 39.92 7.92
N ARG A 41 -23.97 40.54 6.85
CA ARG A 41 -22.73 40.10 6.18
C ARG A 41 -21.58 40.24 7.18
N ILE A 42 -20.73 39.22 7.24
CA ILE A 42 -19.56 39.19 8.14
C ILE A 42 -18.48 40.12 7.59
N ASP A 43 -17.80 40.85 8.46
CA ASP A 43 -16.73 41.75 8.09
C ASP A 43 -15.58 41.01 7.37
N PRO A 44 -15.00 41.59 6.31
CA PRO A 44 -13.97 40.92 5.53
C PRO A 44 -12.73 40.56 6.36
N ALA A 45 -12.37 41.37 7.35
CA ALA A 45 -11.27 41.10 8.27
C ALA A 45 -11.52 39.88 9.17
N ILE A 46 -12.76 39.67 9.60
CA ILE A 46 -13.14 38.50 10.42
C ILE A 46 -13.06 37.24 9.57
N GLU A 47 -13.50 37.30 8.32
CA GLU A 47 -13.42 36.16 7.39
C GLU A 47 -11.98 35.78 7.05
N GLN A 48 -11.12 36.76 6.75
CA GLN A 48 -9.69 36.52 6.54
C GLN A 48 -9.01 35.91 7.77
N ASN A 49 -9.36 36.35 8.97
CA ASN A 49 -8.84 35.78 10.21
C ASN A 49 -9.32 34.33 10.43
N ARG A 50 -10.55 33.99 10.02
CA ARG A 50 -11.04 32.61 10.03
C ARG A 50 -10.26 31.73 9.06
N ILE A 51 -10.02 32.22 7.84
CA ILE A 51 -9.23 31.52 6.82
C ILE A 51 -7.80 31.29 7.33
N LYS A 52 -7.12 32.32 7.83
CA LYS A 52 -5.74 32.22 8.39
C LYS A 52 -5.64 31.23 9.55
N ARG A 53 -6.68 31.11 10.38
CA ARG A 53 -6.72 30.11 11.46
C ARG A 53 -6.87 28.69 10.91
N LYS A 54 -7.69 28.49 9.87
CA LYS A 54 -7.84 27.20 9.20
C LYS A 54 -6.54 26.78 8.51
N THR A 55 -5.91 27.67 7.74
CA THR A 55 -4.65 27.36 7.04
C THR A 55 -3.55 26.98 8.01
N ARG A 56 -3.33 27.75 9.08
CA ARG A 56 -2.35 27.41 10.12
C ARG A 56 -2.61 26.06 10.80
N ARG A 57 -3.88 25.66 10.92
CA ARG A 57 -4.22 24.35 11.46
C ARG A 57 -3.87 23.24 10.47
N ILE A 58 -4.22 23.42 9.19
CA ILE A 58 -3.87 22.49 8.10
C ILE A 58 -2.35 22.32 8.02
N GLU A 59 -1.60 23.43 8.02
CA GLU A 59 -0.13 23.43 7.94
C GLU A 59 0.52 22.67 9.11
N LYS A 60 -0.03 22.80 10.33
CA LYS A 60 0.47 22.06 11.49
C LYS A 60 0.25 20.56 11.35
N GLU A 61 -0.90 20.17 10.83
CA GLU A 61 -1.22 18.75 10.62
C GLU A 61 -0.40 18.14 9.48
N ILE A 62 -0.22 18.89 8.38
CA ILE A 62 0.73 18.50 7.31
C ILE A 62 2.12 18.29 7.91
N LYS A 63 2.63 19.22 8.73
CA LYS A 63 3.94 19.07 9.39
C LYS A 63 4.03 17.85 10.32
N ARG A 64 2.93 17.51 11.00
CA ARG A 64 2.83 16.29 11.80
C ARG A 64 2.89 15.05 10.91
N PHE A 65 2.15 15.03 9.80
CA PHE A 65 2.15 13.92 8.85
C PHE A 65 3.46 13.76 8.08
N THR A 66 4.14 14.85 7.75
CA THR A 66 5.47 14.77 7.16
C THR A 66 6.52 14.26 8.14
N ARG A 67 6.26 14.37 9.46
CA ARG A 67 7.15 13.87 10.52
C ARG A 67 6.87 12.41 10.88
N GLN A 68 5.63 11.95 10.70
CA GLN A 68 5.28 10.55 10.88
C GLN A 68 5.68 9.79 9.62
N ASP A 69 6.68 8.92 9.73
CA ASP A 69 7.09 8.09 8.61
C ASP A 69 5.92 7.20 8.13
N ARG A 70 5.89 6.96 6.83
CA ARG A 70 4.92 6.03 6.24
C ARG A 70 5.23 4.64 6.80
N GLN A 71 4.22 3.98 7.37
CA GLN A 71 4.34 2.56 7.64
C GLN A 71 4.58 1.82 6.32
N LEU A 72 5.40 0.78 6.33
CA LEU A 72 5.62 -0.04 5.14
C LEU A 72 4.44 -1.00 4.98
N LYS A 73 4.08 -1.31 3.73
CA LYS A 73 3.10 -2.35 3.46
C LYS A 73 3.65 -3.70 3.96
N PRO A 74 2.83 -4.53 4.62
CA PRO A 74 3.27 -5.84 5.06
C PRO A 74 3.60 -6.71 3.84
N ILE A 75 4.65 -7.55 3.96
CA ILE A 75 5.08 -8.47 2.90
C ILE A 75 4.49 -9.85 3.23
N SER A 76 3.50 -10.26 2.45
CA SER A 76 2.73 -11.51 2.66
C SER A 76 3.62 -12.76 2.71
N GLU A 77 4.63 -12.83 1.85
CA GLU A 77 5.54 -13.98 1.75
C GLU A 77 6.44 -14.15 2.99
N ILE A 78 6.76 -13.06 3.67
CA ILE A 78 7.66 -13.07 4.84
C ILE A 78 6.87 -13.30 6.14
N GLU A 79 5.73 -12.62 6.31
CA GLU A 79 4.93 -12.75 7.53
C GLU A 79 4.20 -14.10 7.64
N GLY A 80 3.91 -14.73 6.50
CA GLY A 80 3.12 -15.96 6.42
C GLY A 80 1.65 -15.74 6.77
N ASP A 81 0.83 -16.75 6.50
CA ASP A 81 -0.60 -16.67 6.80
C ASP A 81 -0.87 -16.90 8.30
N ARG A 82 -1.48 -15.89 8.93
CA ARG A 82 -1.86 -15.90 10.35
C ARG A 82 -2.86 -17.01 10.68
N LEU A 83 -3.69 -17.44 9.73
CA LEU A 83 -4.65 -18.54 9.92
C LEU A 83 -3.93 -19.90 9.99
N LEU A 84 -2.93 -20.10 9.14
CA LEU A 84 -2.09 -21.30 9.13
C LEU A 84 -1.28 -21.41 10.43
N MET A 85 -0.74 -20.30 10.94
CA MET A 85 0.00 -20.28 12.20
C MET A 85 -0.82 -20.73 13.41
N LYS A 86 -2.13 -20.40 13.46
CA LYS A 86 -3.02 -20.83 14.55
C LYS A 86 -3.29 -22.33 14.55
N ASN A 87 -3.38 -22.94 13.37
CA ASN A 87 -3.70 -24.36 13.20
C ASN A 87 -2.46 -25.22 12.99
N LEU A 88 -1.26 -24.68 13.21
CA LEU A 88 -0.01 -25.32 12.85
C LEU A 88 0.14 -26.71 13.50
N GLN A 89 -0.20 -26.84 14.78
CA GLN A 89 -0.14 -28.11 15.50
C GLN A 89 -1.03 -29.20 14.88
N GLN A 90 -2.19 -28.83 14.34
CA GLN A 90 -3.13 -29.77 13.73
C GLN A 90 -2.74 -30.13 12.29
N ARG A 91 -2.04 -29.23 11.58
CA ARG A 91 -1.64 -29.40 10.17
C ARG A 91 -0.20 -29.93 10.02
N THR A 92 0.55 -30.02 11.10
CA THR A 92 1.93 -30.51 11.08
C THR A 92 1.96 -32.01 10.82
N ARG A 93 2.78 -32.43 9.87
CA ARG A 93 3.02 -33.86 9.63
C ARG A 93 3.86 -34.42 10.79
N PRO A 94 3.57 -35.62 11.30
CA PRO A 94 4.37 -36.21 12.36
C PRO A 94 5.83 -36.36 11.90
N PRO A 95 6.80 -36.23 12.82
CA PRO A 95 8.21 -36.42 12.49
C PRO A 95 8.43 -37.85 11.97
N ILE A 96 9.23 -37.96 10.92
CA ILE A 96 9.62 -39.24 10.32
C ILE A 96 11.00 -39.59 10.85
N ASP A 97 11.13 -40.78 11.44
CA ASP A 97 12.43 -41.31 11.85
C ASP A 97 13.23 -41.71 10.61
N ILE A 98 14.41 -41.11 10.46
CA ILE A 98 15.30 -41.35 9.32
C ILE A 98 16.35 -42.38 9.74
N SER A 99 16.54 -43.43 8.92
CA SER A 99 17.60 -44.42 9.13
C SER A 99 18.99 -43.77 9.09
N GLU A 100 19.91 -44.25 9.92
CA GLU A 100 21.31 -43.78 9.97
C GLU A 100 21.97 -43.79 8.58
N ASN A 101 21.73 -44.85 7.79
CA ASN A 101 22.25 -44.95 6.42
C ASN A 101 21.78 -43.80 5.51
N GLU A 102 20.54 -43.34 5.68
CA GLU A 102 19.97 -42.24 4.89
C GLU A 102 20.52 -40.89 5.36
N ILE A 103 20.79 -40.74 6.65
CA ILE A 103 21.47 -39.55 7.21
C ILE A 103 22.88 -39.43 6.63
N ASP A 104 23.65 -40.52 6.63
CA ASP A 104 25.01 -40.57 6.08
C ASP A 104 25.03 -40.31 4.57
N ARG A 105 24.05 -40.86 3.84
CA ARG A 105 23.87 -40.60 2.40
C ARG A 105 23.64 -39.12 2.13
N ARG A 106 22.73 -38.47 2.88
CA ARG A 106 22.46 -37.03 2.75
C ARG A 106 23.68 -36.19 3.10
N ALA A 107 24.38 -36.53 4.19
CA ALA A 107 25.59 -35.83 4.59
C ALA A 107 26.68 -35.91 3.51
N THR A 108 26.85 -37.08 2.89
CA THR A 108 27.80 -37.27 1.78
C THR A 108 27.40 -36.46 0.55
N LEU A 109 26.11 -36.47 0.19
CA LEU A 109 25.58 -35.70 -0.95
C LEU A 109 25.78 -34.19 -0.73
N LEU A 110 25.49 -33.67 0.46
CA LEU A 110 25.72 -32.25 0.79
C LEU A 110 27.21 -31.88 0.72
N LYS A 111 28.11 -32.77 1.17
CA LYS A 111 29.56 -32.57 1.03
C LYS A 111 30.02 -32.59 -0.43
N GLN A 112 29.36 -33.35 -1.31
CA GLN A 112 29.66 -33.34 -2.75
C GLN A 112 29.13 -32.05 -3.40
N TRP A 113 27.88 -31.69 -3.11
CA TRP A 113 27.24 -30.47 -3.58
C TRP A 113 28.04 -29.21 -3.23
N THR A 114 28.52 -29.09 -2.00
CA THR A 114 29.34 -27.94 -1.58
C THR A 114 30.67 -27.84 -2.33
N ARG A 115 31.31 -28.97 -2.64
CA ARG A 115 32.53 -29.00 -3.46
C ARG A 115 32.23 -28.60 -4.92
N ASP A 116 31.12 -29.07 -5.46
CA ASP A 116 30.71 -28.72 -6.82
C ASP A 116 30.35 -27.23 -6.93
N GLN A 117 29.59 -26.68 -5.99
CA GLN A 117 29.25 -25.25 -5.95
C GLN A 117 30.50 -24.37 -5.84
N LEU A 118 31.47 -24.77 -5.00
CA LEU A 118 32.75 -24.07 -4.90
C LEU A 118 33.54 -24.11 -6.21
N ARG A 119 33.46 -25.22 -6.96
CA ARG A 119 34.11 -25.32 -8.29
C ARG A 119 33.43 -24.38 -9.30
N VAL A 120 32.11 -24.29 -9.29
CA VAL A 120 31.34 -23.36 -10.15
C VAL A 120 31.72 -21.92 -9.83
N ASP A 121 31.66 -21.52 -8.57
CA ASP A 121 32.02 -20.17 -8.11
C ASP A 121 33.45 -19.77 -8.49
N ARG A 122 34.42 -20.67 -8.28
CA ARG A 122 35.82 -20.45 -8.70
C ARG A 122 35.97 -20.37 -10.23
N ALA A 123 35.16 -21.10 -10.99
CA ALA A 123 35.19 -21.00 -12.45
C ALA A 123 34.63 -19.65 -12.90
N GLU A 124 33.46 -19.25 -12.41
CA GLU A 124 32.81 -17.98 -12.68
C GLU A 124 33.71 -16.80 -12.33
N SER A 125 34.26 -16.79 -11.11
CA SER A 125 35.23 -15.79 -10.66
C SER A 125 36.45 -15.68 -11.59
N ARG A 126 36.98 -16.81 -12.08
CA ARG A 126 38.07 -16.80 -13.06
C ARG A 126 37.64 -16.21 -14.39
N HIS A 127 36.43 -16.48 -14.87
CA HIS A 127 35.91 -15.92 -16.12
C HIS A 127 35.71 -14.41 -16.00
N ILE A 128 35.09 -13.92 -14.92
CA ILE A 128 34.90 -12.49 -14.65
C ILE A 128 36.26 -11.78 -14.58
N ASN A 129 37.21 -12.32 -13.80
CA ASN A 129 38.54 -11.72 -13.68
C ASN A 129 39.30 -11.66 -15.02
N ARG A 130 39.14 -12.69 -15.87
CA ARG A 130 39.71 -12.69 -17.23
C ARG A 130 39.08 -11.62 -18.11
N ALA A 131 37.75 -11.50 -18.08
CA ALA A 131 37.04 -10.48 -18.84
C ALA A 131 37.47 -9.06 -18.42
N ILE A 132 37.55 -8.80 -17.11
CA ILE A 132 38.02 -7.51 -16.56
C ILE A 132 39.47 -7.24 -16.96
N ALA A 133 40.36 -8.23 -16.85
CA ALA A 133 41.76 -8.07 -17.23
C ALA A 133 41.91 -7.79 -18.75
N ALA A 134 41.13 -8.46 -19.59
CA ALA A 134 41.11 -8.21 -21.03
C ALA A 134 40.59 -6.81 -21.36
N GLN A 135 39.50 -6.38 -20.71
CA GLN A 135 38.94 -5.04 -20.85
C GLN A 135 39.96 -3.95 -20.47
N LYS A 136 40.62 -4.10 -19.30
CA LYS A 136 41.65 -3.16 -18.85
C LYS A 136 42.80 -3.04 -19.84
N ARG A 137 43.36 -4.17 -20.27
CA ARG A 137 44.42 -4.19 -21.29
C ARG A 137 43.97 -3.48 -22.57
N ALA A 138 42.76 -3.75 -23.05
CA ALA A 138 42.23 -3.11 -24.25
C ALA A 138 42.14 -1.58 -24.08
N LEU A 139 41.72 -1.10 -22.90
CA LEU A 139 41.67 0.34 -22.59
C LEU A 139 43.08 0.96 -22.49
N ASP A 140 44.05 0.27 -21.91
CA ASP A 140 45.45 0.73 -21.85
C ASP A 140 46.02 0.89 -23.27
N TRP A 141 45.81 -0.09 -24.15
CA TRP A 141 46.21 0.00 -25.56
C TRP A 141 45.49 1.12 -26.30
N LEU A 142 44.20 1.31 -26.05
CA LEU A 142 43.39 2.37 -26.65
C LEU A 142 43.89 3.76 -26.22
N TYR A 143 44.28 3.92 -24.95
CA TYR A 143 44.84 5.15 -24.41
C TYR A 143 46.15 5.54 -25.11
N LEU A 144 47.06 4.56 -25.29
CA LEU A 144 48.34 4.77 -25.97
C LEU A 144 48.17 5.11 -27.46
N THR A 145 47.17 4.51 -28.12
CA THR A 145 46.95 4.68 -29.56
C THR A 145 46.15 5.95 -29.89
N SER A 146 45.09 6.22 -29.13
CA SER A 146 44.15 7.31 -29.42
C SER A 146 43.44 7.83 -28.14
N PRO A 147 43.91 8.94 -27.56
CA PRO A 147 43.32 9.51 -26.34
C PRO A 147 41.87 10.01 -26.49
N SER A 148 41.46 10.40 -27.70
CA SER A 148 40.09 10.87 -27.97
C SER A 148 39.05 9.74 -27.85
N LEU A 149 39.34 8.56 -28.43
CA LEU A 149 38.47 7.39 -28.35
C LEU A 149 38.41 6.81 -26.94
N TYR A 150 39.54 6.84 -26.21
CA TYR A 150 39.57 6.45 -24.80
C TYR A 150 38.60 7.27 -23.95
N ARG A 151 38.58 8.61 -24.14
CA ARG A 151 37.65 9.50 -23.42
C ARG A 151 36.19 9.19 -23.72
N ALA A 152 35.88 8.80 -24.97
CA ALA A 152 34.54 8.40 -25.37
C ALA A 152 34.15 7.04 -24.77
N ALA A 153 35.06 6.05 -24.78
CA ALA A 153 34.80 4.69 -24.32
C ALA A 153 34.54 4.57 -22.80
N ILE A 154 35.06 5.51 -22.00
CA ILE A 154 34.88 5.51 -20.53
C ILE A 154 33.59 6.21 -20.10
N GLN A 155 32.95 6.99 -20.99
CA GLN A 155 31.67 7.59 -20.65
C GLN A 155 30.65 6.49 -20.34
N PRO A 156 29.87 6.62 -19.24
CA PRO A 156 28.82 5.64 -18.95
C PRO A 156 27.80 5.63 -20.09
N CYS A 157 27.32 4.45 -20.46
CA CYS A 157 26.37 4.29 -21.54
C CYS A 157 25.03 4.94 -21.16
N ALA A 158 24.59 5.95 -21.93
CA ALA A 158 23.36 6.71 -21.67
C ALA A 158 22.11 5.82 -21.60
N THR A 159 22.03 4.79 -22.46
CA THR A 159 20.92 3.82 -22.52
C THR A 159 20.71 3.03 -21.22
N VAL A 160 21.77 2.83 -20.42
CA VAL A 160 21.70 2.15 -19.11
C VAL A 160 21.33 3.14 -17.98
N LEU A 161 21.56 4.45 -18.19
CA LEU A 161 21.34 5.50 -17.18
C LEU A 161 19.95 6.14 -17.24
N GLU A 162 19.41 6.35 -18.45
CA GLU A 162 17.97 6.66 -18.67
C GLU A 162 17.08 5.63 -17.94
N THR A 163 17.66 4.46 -17.76
CA THR A 163 17.26 3.29 -16.99
C THR A 163 16.57 3.45 -15.67
N LEU A 164 17.29 4.23 -14.87
CA LEU A 164 17.21 4.28 -13.43
C LEU A 164 16.38 5.50 -12.99
N ASN A 165 16.12 6.42 -13.93
CA ASN A 165 15.51 7.72 -13.65
C ASN A 165 14.02 7.78 -14.00
N GLU A 166 13.50 6.86 -14.83
CA GLU A 166 12.09 6.83 -15.22
C GLU A 166 11.31 5.83 -14.36
N THR A 167 10.98 6.23 -13.13
CA THR A 167 10.04 5.51 -12.26
C THR A 167 8.57 5.88 -12.49
N ASP A 168 8.26 6.72 -13.48
CA ASP A 168 6.92 7.25 -13.64
C ASP A 168 6.36 6.92 -15.04
N SER A 169 5.61 5.82 -15.09
CA SER A 169 4.53 5.52 -16.06
C SER A 169 4.92 5.28 -17.53
N ALA A 170 4.47 4.13 -18.02
CA ALA A 170 4.63 3.54 -19.34
C ALA A 170 5.95 2.79 -19.55
N SER A 171 5.82 1.56 -20.01
CA SER A 171 6.86 0.61 -20.40
C SER A 171 7.98 1.28 -21.19
N VAL A 172 9.08 1.60 -20.51
CA VAL A 172 10.33 2.01 -21.14
C VAL A 172 11.16 0.73 -21.27
N ASP A 173 11.21 0.22 -22.49
CA ASP A 173 11.97 -0.95 -22.88
C ASP A 173 13.46 -0.68 -22.76
N LEU A 174 13.98 -0.91 -21.58
CA LEU A 174 15.36 -1.32 -21.41
C LEU A 174 15.63 -2.57 -22.27
N PRO A 175 16.73 -2.65 -23.04
CA PRO A 175 17.18 -3.93 -23.61
C PRO A 175 17.52 -4.99 -22.54
N ILE A 176 17.55 -4.61 -21.25
CA ILE A 176 17.76 -5.51 -20.10
C ILE A 176 16.42 -5.92 -19.45
N SER A 177 15.38 -5.09 -19.51
CA SER A 177 14.07 -5.38 -18.88
C SER A 177 13.26 -6.39 -19.68
N GLY A 178 13.53 -6.52 -20.98
CA GLY A 178 13.03 -7.61 -21.83
C GLY A 178 13.79 -8.93 -21.68
N LEU A 179 14.81 -9.02 -20.80
CA LEU A 179 15.57 -10.25 -20.61
C LEU A 179 14.80 -11.21 -19.70
N THR A 180 13.97 -12.06 -20.30
CA THR A 180 13.31 -13.14 -19.57
C THR A 180 14.31 -14.25 -19.23
N GLY A 181 14.12 -14.90 -18.08
CA GLY A 181 14.88 -16.08 -17.73
C GLY A 181 14.67 -17.21 -18.76
N PRO A 182 15.63 -18.14 -18.88
CA PRO A 182 15.49 -19.24 -19.83
C PRO A 182 14.27 -20.10 -19.49
N TYR A 183 13.45 -20.41 -20.51
CA TYR A 183 12.37 -21.37 -20.36
C TYR A 183 12.89 -22.80 -20.22
N ARG A 184 12.16 -23.65 -19.50
CA ARG A 184 12.49 -25.08 -19.37
C ARG A 184 12.49 -25.79 -20.72
N THR A 185 11.56 -25.42 -21.60
CA THR A 185 11.44 -25.88 -22.97
C THR A 185 11.44 -24.67 -23.88
N ALA A 186 12.29 -24.68 -24.90
CA ALA A 186 12.32 -23.58 -25.86
C ALA A 186 10.95 -23.47 -26.55
N PRO A 187 10.33 -22.28 -26.56
CA PRO A 187 9.15 -22.07 -27.36
C PRO A 187 9.53 -22.23 -28.84
N ARG A 188 8.61 -22.76 -29.66
CA ARG A 188 8.81 -22.79 -31.10
C ARG A 188 8.60 -21.38 -31.62
N VAL A 189 9.65 -20.82 -32.20
CA VAL A 189 9.66 -19.44 -32.69
C VAL A 189 9.12 -19.42 -34.11
N HIS A 190 8.05 -18.67 -34.35
CA HIS A 190 7.62 -18.25 -35.69
C HIS A 190 7.89 -16.75 -35.85
N GLY A 191 9.00 -16.39 -36.50
CA GLY A 191 9.38 -14.99 -36.72
C GLY A 191 9.86 -14.29 -35.44
N ASP A 192 9.54 -13.00 -35.29
CA ASP A 192 10.03 -12.15 -34.18
C ASP A 192 9.16 -12.25 -32.90
N ARG A 193 8.06 -13.01 -32.93
CA ARG A 193 7.17 -13.20 -31.78
C ARG A 193 7.30 -14.63 -31.26
N VAL A 194 7.31 -14.76 -29.93
CA VAL A 194 7.20 -16.04 -29.23
C VAL A 194 5.74 -16.49 -29.29
N ASP A 195 5.27 -16.75 -30.49
CA ASP A 195 3.92 -17.25 -30.72
C ASP A 195 4.05 -18.77 -30.85
N CYS A 196 3.56 -19.51 -29.86
CA CYS A 196 3.22 -20.91 -30.08
C CYS A 196 2.26 -20.93 -31.29
N PRO A 197 2.52 -21.70 -32.35
CA PRO A 197 1.55 -21.79 -33.44
C PRO A 197 0.20 -22.20 -32.85
N GLU A 198 -0.88 -21.48 -33.19
CA GLU A 198 -2.24 -21.75 -32.70
C GLU A 198 -2.66 -23.22 -32.97
N GLU A 199 -2.05 -23.86 -33.97
CA GLU A 199 -2.21 -25.27 -34.30
C GLU A 199 -1.68 -26.26 -33.23
N GLU A 200 -0.71 -25.86 -32.41
CA GLU A 200 -0.05 -26.73 -31.42
C GLU A 200 -0.59 -26.53 -30.00
N TYR A 201 -1.01 -25.31 -29.65
CA TYR A 201 -1.63 -25.01 -28.35
C TYR A 201 -2.54 -23.79 -28.43
N ASP A 202 -3.84 -24.02 -28.26
CA ASP A 202 -4.85 -23.00 -28.06
C ASP A 202 -5.08 -22.80 -26.55
N PRO A 203 -4.61 -21.68 -25.94
CA PRO A 203 -4.80 -21.43 -24.52
C PRO A 203 -6.30 -21.25 -24.21
N PRO A 204 -6.80 -21.78 -23.08
CA PRO A 204 -8.20 -21.58 -22.70
C PRO A 204 -8.48 -20.09 -22.43
N ASP A 205 -9.63 -19.61 -22.92
CA ASP A 205 -10.12 -18.27 -22.62
C ASP A 205 -10.31 -18.08 -21.11
N GLY A 206 -9.78 -16.99 -20.57
CA GLY A 206 -9.90 -16.62 -19.17
C GLY A 206 -9.69 -15.13 -18.94
N GLU A 207 -10.31 -14.60 -17.88
CA GLU A 207 -10.10 -13.21 -17.45
C GLU A 207 -9.07 -13.15 -16.31
N TRP A 208 -8.24 -12.11 -16.33
CA TRP A 208 -7.29 -11.83 -15.26
C TRP A 208 -7.88 -10.76 -14.34
N VAL A 209 -8.15 -11.12 -13.09
CA VAL A 209 -8.67 -10.20 -12.06
C VAL A 209 -7.57 -9.95 -11.02
N ASP A 210 -7.14 -8.70 -10.89
CA ASP A 210 -6.17 -8.31 -9.87
C ASP A 210 -6.83 -8.31 -8.48
N SER A 211 -6.42 -9.28 -7.64
CA SER A 211 -6.89 -9.43 -6.27
C SER A 211 -5.88 -8.90 -5.23
N THR A 212 -4.93 -8.04 -5.62
CA THR A 212 -3.92 -7.52 -4.70
C THR A 212 -4.55 -6.68 -3.58
N PRO A 213 -4.21 -6.96 -2.30
CA PRO A 213 -4.82 -6.24 -1.19
C PRO A 213 -4.34 -4.78 -1.14
N VAL A 214 -5.30 -3.86 -1.15
CA VAL A 214 -5.02 -2.42 -1.03
C VAL A 214 -4.91 -2.04 0.44
N PHE A 215 -3.69 -1.69 0.86
CA PHE A 215 -3.42 -1.20 2.21
C PHE A 215 -3.56 0.33 2.24
N ASN A 216 -4.66 0.80 2.83
CA ASN A 216 -4.89 2.21 3.08
C ASN A 216 -4.40 2.60 4.48
N TYR A 217 -3.65 3.68 4.58
CA TYR A 217 -3.28 4.26 5.86
C TYR A 217 -4.41 5.17 6.33
N GLU A 218 -5.21 4.68 7.27
CA GLU A 218 -6.16 5.53 7.99
C GLU A 218 -5.40 6.36 9.03
N PHE A 219 -5.08 7.60 8.68
CA PHE A 219 -4.58 8.56 9.65
C PHE A 219 -5.78 9.17 10.37
N GLU A 220 -5.90 8.93 11.67
CA GLU A 220 -6.86 9.69 12.48
C GLU A 220 -6.44 11.16 12.50
N LEU A 221 -7.12 12.01 11.72
CA LEU A 221 -7.03 13.46 11.91
C LEU A 221 -7.46 13.77 13.35
N ASP A 222 -6.72 14.63 14.04
CA ASP A 222 -7.11 15.07 15.38
C ASP A 222 -8.59 15.49 15.37
N ARG A 223 -9.40 14.93 16.28
CA ARG A 223 -10.85 15.19 16.37
C ARG A 223 -11.22 16.67 16.49
N GLN A 224 -10.26 17.54 16.83
CA GLN A 224 -10.41 18.99 16.84
C GLN A 224 -10.53 19.61 15.43
N PHE A 225 -10.17 18.86 14.38
CA PHE A 225 -10.23 19.25 12.98
C PHE A 225 -11.54 18.85 12.31
N MET A 226 -12.04 17.67 12.66
CA MET A 226 -13.38 17.22 12.29
C MET A 226 -14.39 18.05 13.08
N ALA A 227 -15.06 18.99 12.43
CA ALA A 227 -16.16 19.72 13.01
C ALA A 227 -17.42 18.82 13.16
N GLU A 228 -17.25 17.60 13.66
CA GLU A 228 -18.35 16.66 13.88
C GLU A 228 -18.66 16.52 15.37
N PRO A 229 -19.92 16.79 15.78
CA PRO A 229 -20.34 16.60 17.16
C PRO A 229 -20.34 15.11 17.50
N LYS A 230 -19.54 14.75 18.51
CA LYS A 230 -19.50 13.47 19.24
C LYS A 230 -20.48 12.39 18.72
N LYS A 231 -20.01 11.48 17.87
CA LYS A 231 -20.61 10.15 17.77
C LYS A 231 -19.83 9.17 18.67
N LYS A 232 -20.62 8.41 19.42
CA LYS A 232 -20.25 7.47 20.48
C LYS A 232 -19.57 6.23 19.86
N LYS A 233 -18.85 5.48 20.72
CA LYS A 233 -18.05 4.27 20.47
C LYS A 233 -18.50 3.39 19.28
N MET A 234 -17.50 2.91 18.53
CA MET A 234 -17.61 1.89 17.49
C MET A 234 -18.00 0.54 18.11
N ASP A 235 -19.05 -0.09 17.57
CA ASP A 235 -19.23 -1.54 17.61
C ASP A 235 -18.55 -2.12 16.37
N VAL A 236 -17.64 -3.08 16.57
CA VAL A 236 -17.01 -3.83 15.47
C VAL A 236 -18.05 -4.79 14.93
N HIS A 237 -18.60 -4.52 13.75
CA HIS A 237 -19.39 -5.50 13.00
C HIS A 237 -18.47 -6.20 12.00
N LYS A 238 -18.29 -7.51 12.22
CA LYS A 238 -17.63 -8.40 11.28
C LYS A 238 -18.62 -8.64 10.13
N ILE A 239 -18.34 -8.09 8.96
CA ILE A 239 -19.07 -8.44 7.74
C ILE A 239 -18.56 -9.83 7.33
N THR A 240 -19.38 -10.84 7.54
CA THR A 240 -19.23 -12.15 6.92
C THR A 240 -20.15 -12.17 5.71
N ASP A 241 -19.59 -12.03 4.51
CA ASP A 241 -20.32 -12.37 3.29
C ASP A 241 -20.31 -13.90 3.15
N VAL A 242 -21.37 -14.52 3.67
CA VAL A 242 -21.77 -15.88 3.26
C VAL A 242 -22.89 -15.69 2.27
N SER A 243 -22.54 -15.72 0.98
CA SER A 243 -23.52 -15.96 -0.09
C SER A 243 -23.90 -17.44 -0.01
N SER A 244 -24.95 -17.74 0.74
CA SER A 244 -25.71 -18.97 0.61
C SER A 244 -26.60 -18.83 -0.62
N ALA A 245 -26.14 -19.36 -1.75
CA ALA A 245 -27.02 -19.69 -2.87
C ALA A 245 -27.75 -20.99 -2.52
N SER A 246 -28.99 -20.84 -2.08
CA SER A 246 -29.98 -21.91 -2.03
C SER A 246 -31.28 -21.33 -2.56
N GLU A 247 -31.66 -21.70 -3.77
CA GLU A 247 -33.05 -21.83 -4.21
C GLU A 247 -33.10 -22.63 -5.51
N GLU A 248 -33.82 -23.75 -5.41
CA GLU A 248 -34.50 -24.57 -6.43
C GLU A 248 -33.71 -25.42 -7.44
#